data_AF-A0A2E0XF37-F1
#
_entry.id   AF-A0A2E0XF37-F1
#
_cell.length_a   1.000
_cell.length_b   1.000
_cell.length_c   1.000
_cell.angle_alpha   90.00
_cell.angle_beta   90.00
_cell.angle_gamma   90.00
#
_symmetry.space_group_name_H-M   'P 1'
#
loop_
_entity.id
_entity.type
_entity.pdbx_description
1 polymer ?
#
loop_
_entity_poly.entity_id
_entity_poly.type
_entity_poly.pdbx_seq_one_letter_code
_entity_poly.pdbx_strand_id
1 'polypeptide(L)' 'MVDEGFQGRRKELQYAIDRNLIYGPAMHPWSVYRFDPELEHLEPLIEMAQGKNVLTLNGRQLYDKYRQPVA' A
#
# COMPACT_ATOMS: atom_id res chain seq x y z
N MET A 1 -1.56 -2.26 18.95
CA MET A 1 -2.54 -3.29 18.52
C MET A 1 -2.71 -3.23 17.00
N VAL A 2 -3.21 -4.29 16.35
CA VAL A 2 -3.38 -4.35 14.87
C VAL A 2 -4.17 -3.14 14.36
N ASP A 3 -5.22 -2.77 15.08
CA ASP A 3 -6.09 -1.64 14.76
C ASP A 3 -5.35 -0.29 14.72
N GLU A 4 -4.43 -0.06 15.66
CA GLU A 4 -3.63 1.19 15.70
C GLU A 4 -2.70 1.29 14.49
N GLY A 5 -2.11 0.15 14.08
CA GLY A 5 -1.27 0.06 12.89
C GLY A 5 -2.08 0.33 11.62
N PHE A 6 -3.30 -0.20 11.55
CA PHE A 6 -4.22 0.06 10.44
C PHE A 6 -4.62 1.55 10.36
N GLN A 7 -4.99 2.16 11.50
CA GLN A 7 -5.34 3.59 11.54
C GLN A 7 -4.17 4.50 11.13
N GLY A 8 -2.94 4.11 11.45
CA GLY A 8 -1.73 4.78 10.96
C GLY A 8 -1.66 4.74 9.42
N ARG A 9 -1.69 3.54 8.84
CA ARG A 9 -1.62 3.34 7.38
C ARG A 9 -2.74 4.03 6.61
N ARG A 10 -3.96 4.05 7.18
CA ARG A 10 -5.10 4.76 6.57
C ARG A 10 -4.84 6.27 6.46
N LYS A 11 -4.27 6.88 7.52
CA LYS A 11 -3.92 8.31 7.51
C LYS A 11 -2.79 8.61 6.53
N GLU A 12 -1.78 7.75 6.45
CA GLU A 12 -0.68 7.87 5.49
C GLU A 12 -1.19 7.77 4.04
N LEU A 13 -2.06 6.80 3.74
CA LEU A 13 -2.68 6.66 2.44
C LEU A 13 -3.53 7.89 2.08
N GLN A 14 -4.39 8.38 2.99
CA GLN A 14 -5.17 9.59 2.74
C GLN A 14 -4.27 10.80 2.46
N TYR A 15 -3.21 10.97 3.24
CA TYR A 15 -2.24 12.04 3.06
C TYR A 15 -1.57 12.00 1.67
N ALA A 16 -1.24 10.80 1.19
CA ALA A 16 -0.66 10.60 -0.14
C ALA A 16 -1.65 10.92 -1.25
N ILE A 17 -2.91 10.49 -1.11
CA ILE A 17 -4.00 10.81 -2.06
C ILE A 17 -4.19 12.31 -2.17
N ASP A 18 -4.30 13.01 -1.04
CA ASP A 18 -4.55 14.46 -0.99
C ASP A 18 -3.42 15.29 -1.63
N ARG A 19 -2.23 14.71 -1.78
CA ARG A 19 -1.01 15.38 -2.30
C ARG A 19 -0.49 14.78 -3.60
N ASN A 20 -1.21 13.85 -4.21
CA ASN A 20 -0.79 13.16 -5.43
C ASN A 20 0.61 12.50 -5.29
N LEU A 21 0.85 11.81 -4.18
CA LEU A 21 2.10 11.12 -3.89
C LEU A 21 2.01 9.62 -4.13
N ILE A 22 3.16 8.98 -4.35
CA ILE A 22 3.28 7.52 -4.34
C ILE A 22 3.30 7.04 -2.88
N TYR A 23 2.41 6.13 -2.53
CA TYR A 23 2.39 5.46 -1.23
C TYR A 23 2.83 4.00 -1.38
N GLY A 24 3.85 3.61 -0.61
CA GLY A 24 4.38 2.25 -0.57
C GLY A 24 4.44 1.76 0.88
N PRO A 25 3.42 1.04 1.38
CA PRO A 25 3.45 0.52 2.74
C PRO A 25 4.58 -0.51 2.91
N ALA A 26 5.53 -0.22 3.80
CA ALA A 26 6.53 -1.21 4.21
C ALA A 26 5.97 -2.08 5.35
N MET A 27 6.18 -3.38 5.25
CA MET A 27 5.76 -4.35 6.26
C MET A 27 6.89 -5.33 6.50
N HIS A 28 7.36 -5.43 7.73
CA HIS A 28 8.36 -6.43 8.08
C HIS A 28 7.68 -7.81 8.17
N PRO A 29 8.20 -8.85 7.48
CA PRO A 29 7.55 -10.17 7.44
C PRO A 29 7.26 -10.78 8.82
N TRP A 30 8.16 -10.59 9.79
CA TRP A 30 7.96 -11.05 11.17
C TRP A 30 6.77 -10.35 11.86
N SER A 31 6.56 -9.07 11.58
CA SER A 31 5.45 -8.30 12.15
C SER A 31 4.13 -8.75 11.54
N VAL A 32 4.09 -8.98 10.23
CA VAL A 32 2.93 -9.54 9.53
C VAL A 32 2.58 -10.89 10.13
N TYR A 33 3.52 -11.83 10.14
CA TYR A 33 3.29 -13.18 10.68
C TYR A 33 2.73 -13.18 12.11
N ARG A 34 3.21 -12.27 12.97
CA ARG A 34 2.81 -12.22 14.38
C ARG A 34 1.48 -11.51 14.62
N PHE A 35 1.17 -10.48 13.84
CA PHE A 35 0.08 -9.54 14.16
C PHE A 35 -1.05 -9.56 13.12
N ASP A 36 -0.77 -9.86 11.87
CA ASP A 36 -1.76 -9.98 10.81
C ASP A 36 -1.31 -10.99 9.75
N PRO A 37 -1.33 -12.30 10.08
CA PRO A 37 -0.81 -13.35 9.20
C PRO A 37 -1.61 -13.49 7.90
N GLU A 38 -2.89 -13.13 7.91
CA GLU A 38 -3.80 -13.20 6.77
C GLU A 38 -3.83 -11.89 5.95
N LEU A 39 -3.08 -10.86 6.37
CA LEU A 39 -3.01 -9.55 5.72
C LEU A 39 -4.37 -8.84 5.63
N GLU A 40 -5.27 -9.05 6.59
CA GLU A 40 -6.62 -8.47 6.60
C GLU A 40 -6.59 -6.94 6.53
N HIS A 41 -5.57 -6.30 7.10
CA HIS A 41 -5.42 -4.84 7.06
C HIS A 41 -5.12 -4.26 5.67
N LEU A 42 -4.65 -5.07 4.71
CA LEU A 42 -4.40 -4.61 3.35
C LEU A 42 -5.69 -4.42 2.56
N GLU A 43 -6.71 -5.26 2.79
CA GLU A 43 -7.94 -5.24 2.01
C GLU A 43 -8.63 -3.86 2.09
N PRO A 44 -8.85 -3.26 3.28
CA PRO A 44 -9.49 -1.95 3.35
C PRO A 44 -8.62 -0.83 2.76
N LEU A 45 -7.28 -0.97 2.74
CA LEU A 45 -6.39 -0.01 2.09
C LEU A 45 -6.53 -0.08 0.57
N ILE A 46 -6.65 -1.29 0.01
CA ILE A 46 -6.89 -1.54 -1.41
C ILE A 46 -8.27 -1.01 -1.81
N GLU A 47 -9.31 -1.32 -1.03
CA GLU A 47 -10.68 -0.82 -1.26
C GLU A 47 -10.72 0.71 -1.23
N MET A 48 -10.04 1.34 -0.26
CA MET A 48 -9.92 2.79 -0.18
C MET A 48 -9.24 3.38 -1.41
N ALA A 49 -8.15 2.77 -1.89
CA ALA A 49 -7.46 3.20 -3.10
C ALA A 49 -8.36 3.08 -4.34
N GLN A 50 -9.05 1.95 -4.50
CA GLN A 50 -9.99 1.68 -5.61
C GLN A 50 -11.16 2.68 -5.60
N GLY A 51 -11.79 2.90 -4.44
CA GLY A 51 -12.89 3.87 -4.28
C GLY A 51 -12.48 5.33 -4.54
N LYS A 52 -11.18 5.61 -4.59
CA LYS A 52 -10.60 6.92 -4.93
C LYS A 52 -9.96 6.95 -6.32
N ASN A 53 -10.15 5.91 -7.14
CA ASN A 53 -9.54 5.76 -8.46
C ASN A 53 -8.00 5.89 -8.45
N VAL A 54 -7.36 5.46 -7.37
CA VAL A 54 -5.90 5.45 -7.24
C VAL A 54 -5.36 4.20 -7.94
N LEU A 55 -4.34 4.38 -8.79
CA LEU A 55 -3.67 3.27 -9.44
C LEU A 55 -2.86 2.46 -8.41
N THR A 56 -3.26 1.21 -8.16
CA THR A 56 -2.51 0.26 -7.33
C THR A 56 -1.65 -0.63 -8.21
N LEU A 57 -0.34 -0.69 -7.92
CA LEU A 57 0.62 -1.52 -8.65
C LEU A 57 1.43 -2.36 -7.66
N ASN A 58 1.71 -3.61 -8.02
CA ASN A 58 2.75 -4.37 -7.35
C ASN A 58 4.15 -3.93 -7.83
N GLY A 59 5.20 -4.38 -7.14
CA GLY A 59 6.58 -3.98 -7.45
C GLY A 59 7.00 -4.34 -8.89
N ARG A 60 6.51 -5.45 -9.44
CA ARG A 60 6.82 -5.86 -10.82
C ARG A 60 6.14 -4.94 -11.84
N GLN A 61 4.86 -4.63 -11.65
CA GLN A 61 4.13 -3.70 -12.52
C GLN A 61 4.73 -2.29 -12.46
N LEU A 62 5.15 -1.85 -11.26
CA LEU A 62 5.85 -0.59 -11.09
C LEU A 62 7.18 -0.58 -11.85
N TYR A 63 7.97 -1.64 -11.73
CA TYR A 63 9.20 -1.81 -12.49
C TYR A 63 8.95 -1.78 -14.00
N ASP A 64 7.98 -2.56 -14.49
CA ASP A 64 7.65 -2.63 -15.90
C ASP A 64 7.15 -1.29 -16.46
N LYS A 65 6.48 -0.47 -15.65
CA LYS A 65 6.03 0.89 -16.00
C LYS A 65 7.19 1.87 -16.20
N TYR A 66 8.26 1.73 -15.42
CA TYR A 66 9.39 2.66 -15.44
C TYR A 66 10.65 2.12 -16.10
N ARG A 67 10.70 0.83 -16.47
CA ARG A 67 11.82 0.30 -17.25
C ARG A 67 11.86 1.06 -18.58
N GLN A 68 12.95 1.77 -18.82
CA GLN A 68 13.21 2.27 -20.17
C GLN A 68 13.66 1.10 -21.04
N PRO A 69 13.24 1.02 -22.31
CA PRO A 69 13.86 0.09 -23.23
C PRO A 69 15.35 0.41 -23.29
N VAL A 70 16.19 -0.58 -22.99
CA VAL A 70 17.62 -0.46 -23.28
C VAL A 70 17.74 -0.47 -24.80
N ALA A 71 18.24 0.63 -25.36
CA ALA A 71 18.48 0.80 -26.79
C ALA A 71 19.60 -0.13 -27.29
#